data_AF-A0A7D9IP89-F1
#
_entry.id   AF-A0A7D9IP89-F1
#
_cell.length_a   1.000
_cell.length_b   1.000
_cell.length_c   1.000
_cell.angle_alpha   90.00
_cell.angle_beta   90.00
_cell.angle_gamma   90.00
#
_symmetry.space_group_name_H-M   'P 1'
#
loop_
_entity.id
_entity.type
_entity.pdbx_description
1 polymer ?
#
loop_
_entity_poly.entity_id
_entity_poly.type
_entity_poly.pdbx_seq_one_letter_code
_entity_poly.pdbx_strand_id
1 'polypeptide(L)'
;MPHGGRHTKRAEINLEKHLMKKRSIIRIRNNDQLCLARALVVAKAKIDNDLQYTSIVNRRRAMQTRLARELHQNAAVPLGPCGLDEVKQFQTYLSNYQINIVSKDHQNARIYTGPDQEKRSVPLR
;
A
#
# COMPACT_ATOMS: atom_id res chain seq x y z
N MET A 1 -10.00 -23.81 42.11
CA MET A 1 -9.42 -24.51 40.94
C MET A 1 -9.76 -23.70 39.68
N PRO A 2 -8.81 -23.34 38.81
CA PRO A 2 -9.15 -22.62 37.57
C PRO A 2 -9.68 -23.61 36.53
N HIS A 3 -10.88 -23.34 36.00
CA HIS A 3 -11.47 -24.09 34.89
C HIS A 3 -10.79 -23.69 33.57
N GLY A 4 -10.18 -24.68 32.91
CA GLY A 4 -9.47 -24.51 31.63
C GLY A 4 -10.41 -24.06 30.50
N GLY A 5 -10.01 -23.00 29.81
CA GLY A 5 -10.73 -22.41 28.69
C GLY A 5 -10.88 -23.35 27.49
N ARG A 6 -12.08 -23.34 26.92
CA ARG A 6 -12.51 -24.09 25.73
C ARG A 6 -11.55 -23.81 24.56
N HIS A 7 -10.73 -24.81 24.22
CA HIS A 7 -9.91 -24.79 23.01
C HIS A 7 -10.87 -24.69 21.81
N THR A 8 -11.02 -23.50 21.24
CA THR A 8 -11.69 -23.35 19.95
C THR A 8 -10.81 -24.06 18.94
N LYS A 9 -11.38 -25.06 18.24
CA LYS A 9 -10.74 -25.70 17.08
C LYS A 9 -10.12 -24.58 16.24
N ARG A 10 -8.83 -24.70 15.89
CA ARG A 10 -8.15 -23.75 14.99
C ARG A 10 -8.96 -23.71 13.70
N ALA A 11 -9.88 -22.76 13.61
CA ALA A 11 -10.65 -22.52 12.42
C ALA A 11 -9.63 -22.20 11.33
N GLU A 12 -9.72 -22.85 10.17
CA GLU A 12 -8.98 -22.44 8.99
C GLU A 12 -9.12 -20.93 8.85
N ILE A 13 -8.03 -20.22 9.14
CA ILE A 13 -8.02 -18.78 9.09
C ILE A 13 -8.07 -18.47 7.61
N ASN A 14 -9.26 -18.16 7.09
CA ASN A 14 -9.38 -17.62 5.76
C ASN A 14 -8.56 -16.32 5.73
N LEU A 15 -7.35 -16.42 5.17
CA LEU A 15 -6.33 -15.39 5.23
C LEU A 15 -6.86 -14.09 4.64
N GLU A 16 -7.65 -14.19 3.57
CA GLU A 16 -8.27 -13.03 2.94
C GLU A 16 -9.26 -12.32 3.87
N LYS A 17 -10.19 -13.06 4.49
CA LYS A 17 -11.14 -12.56 5.50
C LYS A 17 -10.42 -11.93 6.69
N HIS A 18 -9.32 -12.54 7.14
CA HIS A 18 -8.53 -12.03 8.24
C HIS A 18 -7.78 -10.74 7.88
N LEU A 19 -7.19 -10.68 6.69
CA LEU A 19 -6.57 -9.45 6.16
C LEU A 19 -7.60 -8.34 5.91
N MET A 20 -8.86 -8.67 5.57
CA MET A 20 -9.91 -7.64 5.41
C MET A 20 -10.24 -6.93 6.72
N LYS A 21 -10.09 -7.63 7.85
CA LYS A 21 -10.43 -7.10 9.18
C LYS A 21 -9.33 -6.23 9.78
N LYS A 22 -8.09 -6.31 9.25
CA LYS A 22 -6.97 -5.53 9.78
C LYS A 22 -7.06 -4.07 9.36
N ARG A 23 -7.25 -3.18 10.34
CA ARG A 23 -7.27 -1.73 10.13
C ARG A 23 -5.92 -1.14 9.69
N SER A 24 -4.83 -1.90 9.86
CA SER A 24 -3.49 -1.53 9.43
C SER A 24 -3.23 -1.78 7.94
N ILE A 25 -4.16 -2.44 7.22
CA ILE A 25 -4.03 -2.73 5.80
C ILE A 25 -4.99 -1.83 5.04
N ILE A 26 -4.43 -0.91 4.25
CA ILE A 26 -5.21 -0.04 3.37
C ILE A 26 -5.38 -0.74 2.04
N ARG A 27 -6.64 -0.97 1.65
CA ARG A 27 -6.96 -1.63 0.38
C ARG A 27 -7.23 -0.60 -0.70
N ILE A 28 -6.42 -0.65 -1.75
CA ILE A 28 -6.69 0.05 -2.99
C ILE A 28 -7.56 -0.85 -3.87
N ARG A 29 -8.71 -0.33 -4.31
CA ARG A 29 -9.52 -0.97 -5.36
C ARG A 29 -9.39 -0.10 -6.60
N ASN A 30 -8.97 -0.70 -7.71
CA ASN A 30 -8.75 -0.03 -8.98
C ASN A 30 -9.37 -0.84 -10.11
N ASN A 31 -9.94 -0.14 -11.09
CA ASN A 31 -10.32 -0.71 -12.39
C ASN A 31 -9.39 -0.16 -13.51
N ASP A 32 -8.33 0.54 -13.13
CA ASP A 32 -7.32 1.13 -14.00
C ASP A 32 -5.94 0.52 -13.71
N GLN A 33 -4.92 0.87 -14.49
CA GLN A 33 -3.56 0.33 -14.30
C GLN A 33 -2.73 1.15 -13.29
N LEU A 34 -3.35 2.05 -12.52
CA LEU A 34 -2.67 3.00 -11.63
C LEU A 34 -2.63 2.54 -10.16
N CYS A 35 -2.72 1.22 -9.90
CA CYS A 35 -2.80 0.68 -8.54
C CYS A 35 -1.63 1.09 -7.64
N LEU A 36 -0.40 1.02 -8.16
CA LEU A 36 0.81 1.37 -7.41
C LEU A 36 0.81 2.85 -7.04
N ALA A 37 0.58 3.74 -8.00
CA ALA A 37 0.52 5.17 -7.74
C ALA A 37 -0.60 5.54 -6.76
N ARG A 38 -1.79 4.94 -6.88
CA ARG A 38 -2.89 5.11 -5.90
C ARG A 38 -2.47 4.66 -4.50
N ALA A 39 -1.74 3.57 -4.38
CA ALA A 39 -1.23 3.08 -3.10
C ALA A 39 -0.20 4.03 -2.48
N LEU A 40 0.74 4.51 -3.28
CA LEU A 40 1.77 5.46 -2.87
C LEU A 40 1.18 6.80 -2.40
N VAL A 41 0.22 7.35 -3.15
CA VAL A 41 -0.47 8.59 -2.77
C VAL A 41 -1.17 8.45 -1.41
N VAL A 42 -1.87 7.33 -1.19
CA VAL A 42 -2.55 7.08 0.08
C VAL A 42 -1.56 6.87 1.22
N ALA A 43 -0.48 6.12 0.98
CA ALA A 43 0.56 5.89 1.96
C ALA A 43 1.26 7.21 2.35
N LYS A 44 1.62 8.03 1.36
CA LYS A 44 2.21 9.35 1.57
C LYS A 44 1.31 10.26 2.39
N ALA A 45 0.03 10.39 2.01
CA ALA A 45 -0.95 11.16 2.76
C ALA A 45 -1.10 10.67 4.22
N LYS A 46 -0.98 9.35 4.44
CA LYS A 46 -1.01 8.78 5.80
C LYS A 46 0.22 9.14 6.62
N ILE A 47 1.41 9.07 6.03
CA ILE A 47 2.68 9.38 6.70
C ILE A 47 2.76 10.86 7.04
N ASP A 48 2.33 11.72 6.12
CA ASP A 48 2.39 13.17 6.26
C ASP A 48 1.26 13.74 7.14
N ASN A 49 0.34 12.90 7.64
CA ASN A 49 -0.88 13.30 8.36
C ASN A 49 -1.69 14.37 7.60
N ASP A 50 -1.87 14.15 6.29
CA ASP A 50 -2.60 15.09 5.44
C ASP A 50 -4.05 15.26 5.93
N LEU A 51 -4.49 16.51 6.10
CA LEU A 51 -5.86 16.86 6.50
C LEU A 51 -6.91 16.33 5.51
N GLN A 52 -6.52 16.15 4.25
CA GLN A 52 -7.35 15.59 3.19
C GLN A 52 -7.25 14.07 3.07
N TYR A 53 -6.55 13.37 3.98
CA TYR A 53 -6.36 11.92 3.94
C TYR A 53 -7.68 11.16 3.71
N THR A 54 -8.76 11.54 4.40
CA THR A 54 -10.09 10.91 4.23
C THR A 54 -10.65 11.09 2.81
N SER A 55 -10.43 12.24 2.19
CA SER A 55 -10.78 12.51 0.80
C SER A 55 -9.91 11.70 -0.18
N ILE A 56 -8.63 11.53 0.12
CA ILE A 56 -7.64 10.82 -0.70
C ILE A 56 -7.88 9.31 -0.68
N VAL A 57 -8.21 8.74 0.47
CA VAL A 57 -8.55 7.29 0.60
C VAL A 57 -9.92 6.97 0.02
N ASN A 58 -10.82 7.96 -0.05
CA ASN A 58 -12.15 7.75 -0.58
C ASN A 58 -12.13 7.55 -2.10
N ARG A 59 -12.17 6.27 -2.51
CA ARG A 59 -12.21 5.84 -3.91
C ARG A 59 -13.32 6.45 -4.77
N ARG A 60 -14.42 6.95 -4.16
CA ARG A 60 -15.51 7.60 -4.89
C ARG A 60 -15.15 9.02 -5.34
N ARG A 61 -14.05 9.58 -4.83
CA ARG A 61 -13.62 10.94 -5.14
C ARG A 61 -12.52 10.91 -6.20
N ALA A 62 -12.61 11.84 -7.14
CA ALA A 62 -11.63 12.01 -8.22
C ALA A 62 -10.21 12.35 -7.72
N MET A 63 -10.09 12.84 -6.47
CA MET A 63 -8.82 13.24 -5.84
C MET A 63 -7.75 12.13 -5.88
N GLN A 64 -8.11 10.89 -5.54
CA GLN A 64 -7.13 9.79 -5.55
C GLN A 64 -6.58 9.55 -6.96
N THR A 65 -7.46 9.52 -7.96
CA THR A 65 -7.08 9.32 -9.36
C THR A 65 -6.22 10.47 -9.86
N ARG A 66 -6.61 11.72 -9.54
CA ARG A 66 -5.88 12.92 -9.96
C ARG A 66 -4.46 12.90 -9.39
N LEU A 67 -4.32 12.72 -8.08
CA LEU A 67 -3.02 12.65 -7.40
C LEU A 67 -2.16 11.49 -7.91
N ALA A 68 -2.77 10.34 -8.24
CA ALA A 68 -2.04 9.23 -8.84
C ALA A 68 -1.48 9.58 -10.22
N ARG A 69 -2.25 10.27 -11.07
CA ARG A 69 -1.78 10.74 -12.38
C ARG A 69 -0.71 11.82 -12.27
N GLU A 70 -0.87 12.75 -11.33
CA GLU A 70 0.14 13.76 -11.01
C GLU A 70 1.43 13.10 -10.52
N LEU A 71 1.35 12.04 -9.71
CA LEU A 71 2.52 11.29 -9.25
C LEU A 71 3.28 10.66 -10.43
N HIS A 72 2.57 10.05 -11.39
CA HIS A 72 3.19 9.52 -12.62
C HIS A 72 3.91 10.62 -13.41
N GLN A 73 3.26 11.75 -13.63
CA GLN A 73 3.85 12.88 -14.35
C GLN A 73 5.09 13.44 -13.64
N ASN A 74 5.01 13.65 -12.32
CA ASN A 74 6.09 14.23 -11.54
C ASN A 74 7.29 13.28 -11.40
N ALA A 75 7.03 11.98 -11.31
CA ALA A 75 8.09 10.96 -11.25
C ALA A 75 8.62 10.56 -12.64
N ALA A 76 8.12 11.20 -13.72
CA ALA A 76 8.41 10.85 -15.11
C ALA A 76 8.12 9.37 -15.47
N VAL A 77 7.16 8.75 -14.78
CA VAL A 77 6.73 7.37 -15.01
C VAL A 77 5.55 7.36 -15.99
N PRO A 78 5.60 6.59 -17.09
CA PRO A 78 4.48 6.51 -18.03
C PRO A 78 3.20 5.99 -17.35
N LEU A 79 2.05 6.51 -17.79
CA LEU A 79 0.74 6.03 -17.33
C LEU A 79 0.52 4.62 -17.89
N GLY A 80 0.43 3.64 -17.00
CA GLY A 80 0.30 2.24 -17.42
C GLY A 80 0.54 1.27 -16.28
N PRO A 81 0.70 -0.02 -16.60
CA PRO A 81 1.00 -1.03 -15.60
C PRO A 81 2.39 -0.77 -15.04
N CYS A 82 2.52 -0.81 -13.72
CA CYS A 82 3.81 -0.63 -13.06
C CYS A 82 4.49 -1.98 -12.82
N GLY A 83 5.70 -2.13 -13.34
CA GLY A 83 6.67 -3.15 -12.98
C GLY A 83 7.73 -2.62 -12.01
N LEU A 84 8.83 -3.36 -11.88
CA LEU A 84 9.91 -3.02 -10.94
C LEU A 84 10.69 -1.77 -11.34
N ASP A 85 10.77 -1.43 -12.62
CA ASP A 85 11.52 -0.26 -13.07
C ASP A 85 10.76 1.03 -12.79
N GLU A 86 9.43 1.03 -12.95
CA GLU A 86 8.57 2.13 -12.50
C GLU A 86 8.66 2.30 -10.99
N VAL A 87 8.72 1.21 -10.22
CA VAL A 87 8.91 1.27 -8.76
C VAL A 87 10.22 1.96 -8.39
N LYS A 88 11.33 1.67 -9.09
CA LYS A 88 12.61 2.35 -8.86
C LYS A 88 12.51 3.85 -9.17
N GLN A 89 11.85 4.23 -10.26
CA GLN A 89 11.63 5.63 -10.60
C GLN A 89 10.79 6.36 -9.54
N PHE A 90 9.71 5.73 -9.07
CA PHE A 90 8.94 6.25 -7.94
C PHE A 90 9.77 6.35 -6.67
N GLN A 91 10.66 5.40 -6.39
CA GLN A 91 11.59 5.44 -5.25
C GLN A 91 12.58 6.60 -5.37
N THR A 92 13.08 6.88 -6.57
CA THR A 92 13.96 8.04 -6.82
C THR A 92 13.23 9.36 -6.59
N TYR A 93 11.99 9.47 -7.09
CA TYR A 93 11.18 10.67 -6.88
C TYR A 93 10.76 10.84 -5.41
N LEU A 94 10.39 9.75 -4.76
CA LEU A 94 10.03 9.69 -3.33
C LEU A 94 11.27 9.39 -2.47
N SER A 95 12.38 10.12 -2.70
CA SER A 95 13.67 9.88 -2.04
C SER A 95 13.60 9.89 -0.50
N ASN A 96 12.62 10.60 0.07
CA ASN A 96 12.42 10.71 1.52
C ASN A 96 11.64 9.54 2.14
N TYR A 97 11.23 8.55 1.34
CA TYR A 97 10.43 7.40 1.76
C TYR A 97 11.08 6.11 1.31
N GLN A 98 10.91 5.02 2.07
CA GLN A 98 11.30 3.68 1.62
C GLN A 98 10.08 2.92 1.11
N ILE A 99 10.06 2.60 -0.18
CA ILE A 99 9.02 1.77 -0.80
C ILE A 99 9.36 0.30 -0.56
N ASN A 100 8.44 -0.42 0.08
CA ASN A 100 8.54 -1.86 0.30
C ASN A 100 7.36 -2.57 -0.35
N ILE A 101 7.64 -3.44 -1.33
CA ILE A 101 6.62 -4.21 -2.05
C ILE A 101 6.67 -5.66 -1.59
N VAL A 102 5.52 -6.14 -1.15
CA VAL A 102 5.35 -7.48 -0.61
C VAL A 102 4.36 -8.25 -1.47
N SER A 103 4.77 -9.41 -1.99
CA SER A 103 3.88 -10.27 -2.78
C SER A 103 2.92 -11.04 -1.88
N LYS A 104 1.62 -10.95 -2.13
CA LYS A 104 0.65 -11.81 -1.47
C LYS A 104 0.79 -13.27 -1.92
N ASP A 105 1.05 -13.51 -3.20
CA ASP A 105 1.03 -14.85 -3.81
C ASP A 105 2.29 -15.67 -3.48
N HIS A 106 3.41 -15.00 -3.20
CA HIS A 106 4.65 -15.64 -2.77
C HIS A 106 4.87 -15.55 -1.25
N GLN A 107 3.87 -15.93 -0.45
CA GLN A 107 3.97 -16.02 1.02
C GLN A 107 4.41 -14.73 1.75
N ASN A 108 4.10 -13.53 1.23
CA ASN A 108 4.64 -12.26 1.72
C ASN A 108 6.14 -12.07 1.50
N ALA A 109 6.72 -12.68 0.47
CA ALA A 109 8.07 -12.36 0.02
C ALA A 109 8.18 -10.87 -0.31
N ARG A 110 9.25 -10.23 0.15
CA ARG A 110 9.61 -8.87 -0.26
C ARG A 110 10.14 -8.94 -1.68
N ILE A 111 9.38 -8.38 -2.63
CA ILE A 111 9.76 -8.34 -4.05
C ILE A 111 10.72 -7.16 -4.28
N TYR A 112 10.53 -6.07 -3.53
CA TYR A 112 11.36 -4.88 -3.63
C TYR A 112 11.45 -4.18 -2.28
N THR A 113 12.66 -3.71 -1.96
CA THR A 113 12.94 -2.85 -0.82
C THR A 113 13.81 -1.70 -1.34
N GLY A 114 13.29 -0.48 -1.23
CA GLY A 114 14.06 0.72 -1.51
C GLY A 114 15.23 0.89 -0.53
N PRO A 115 16.19 1.77 -0.84
CA PRO A 115 17.31 2.07 0.05
C PRO A 115 16.81 2.48 1.45
N ASP A 116 17.55 2.11 2.50
CA ASP A 116 17.21 2.54 3.85
C ASP A 116 17.27 4.07 3.93
N GLN A 117 16.18 4.66 4.42
CA GLN A 117 16.03 6.09 4.63
C GLN A 117 15.49 6.30 6.05
N GLU A 118 16.00 7.30 6.76
CA GLU A 118 15.71 7.55 8.19
C GLU A 118 14.23 7.82 8.52
N LYS A 119 13.35 7.98 7.52
CA LYS A 119 11.91 8.22 7.73
C LYS A 119 11.02 7.05 7.27
N ARG A 120 10.47 6.37 8.29
CA ARG A 120 9.28 5.49 8.33
C ARG A 120 8.86 4.83 6.99
N SER A 121 9.29 3.58 6.82
CA SER A 121 8.81 2.66 5.80
C SER A 121 7.35 2.21 6.04
N VAL A 122 6.49 2.19 5.01
CA VAL A 122 5.17 1.53 5.05
C VAL A 122 5.20 0.32 4.10
N PRO A 123 4.94 -0.90 4.58
CA PRO A 123 4.84 -2.07 3.69
C PRO A 123 3.55 -1.98 2.86
N LEU A 124 3.69 -1.94 1.53
CA LEU A 124 2.57 -2.05 0.59
C LEU A 124 2.26 -3.55 0.37
N ARG A 125 1.01 -3.94 0.62
CA ARG A 125 0.47 -5.31 0.53
C ARG A 125 -0.87 -5.33 -0.19
#